data_AF-A0AA97HDH6-F1
#
_entry.id   AF-A0AA97HDH6-F1
#
_cell.length_a   1.000
_cell.length_b   1.000
_cell.length_c   1.000
_cell.angle_alpha   90.00
_cell.angle_beta   90.00
_cell.angle_gamma   90.00
#
_symmetry.space_group_name_H-M   'P 1'
#
loop_
_entity.id
_entity.type
_entity.pdbx_description
1 polymer ?
#
loop_
_entity_poly.entity_id
_entity_poly.type
_entity_poly.pdbx_seq_one_letter_code
_entity_poly.pdbx_strand_id
1 'polypeptide(L)'
;MSNDSKRNDSLKESATFDRATMAEIRRAADTGIYDIRGFGAKRKVPHFDDLLFLGASMSRYPLEGYRETCNTSVVLGDRFAKKPIKLDIPVTIAGMSFGALSANAKEALGRGASIAGTSTTTGDGGMTPEERGQSKHLVYQYLPSRYGMNPDDLRKADAIEVVLGQGAKPGGGGMLLGQKITDRVAKMRNLPKGIDQRSACRHPDWTGPDDLAIKIQELREITDWQVPIYIKVGATRTYYDVKLAVKAGADVIVVDGMQGGTAATQDVFIEHVGIPTMAAIPQAVQALQEMGMHRKVQLIVSGGIRNGADVAKCMALGADAVAIGTAALVALGCNDPRWEEDYQKIGSAAGFYDDYQEGKDPAGISTQDPELMKRLDPVAAGNRLANYLRVLTLEAQTLARACGKNDLRNLEPEDLVALNVEAAAMARVPLAGTTWIPWSTVLSSINKVLFSHA
;
A
#
# COMPACT_ATOMS: atom_id res chain seq x y z
N MET A 1 -29.25 -1.59 20.11
CA MET A 1 -30.52 -0.88 19.80
C MET A 1 -30.60 0.39 20.62
N SER A 2 -30.99 1.48 19.96
CA SER A 2 -31.45 2.81 20.41
C SER A 2 -30.58 3.67 21.35
N ASN A 3 -29.89 4.67 20.77
CA ASN A 3 -30.05 6.05 21.24
C ASN A 3 -29.96 7.10 20.12
N ASP A 4 -30.33 6.75 18.88
CA ASP A 4 -30.56 7.72 17.79
C ASP A 4 -31.97 8.34 17.86
N SER A 5 -32.74 8.00 18.89
CA SER A 5 -34.09 8.50 19.13
C SER A 5 -34.06 9.84 19.87
N LYS A 6 -33.86 10.90 19.10
CA LYS A 6 -34.34 12.29 19.24
C LYS A 6 -33.34 13.23 18.56
N ARG A 7 -33.18 13.12 17.24
CA ARG A 7 -32.74 14.30 16.48
C ARG A 7 -33.86 15.32 16.63
N ASN A 8 -33.59 16.34 17.44
CA ASN A 8 -34.43 17.51 17.47
C ASN A 8 -34.20 18.23 16.13
N ASP A 9 -35.17 18.13 15.21
CA ASP A 9 -35.09 18.68 13.85
C ASP A 9 -34.87 20.21 13.82
N SER A 10 -34.94 20.89 14.97
CA SER A 10 -34.59 22.30 15.13
C SER A 10 -33.09 22.57 15.36
N LEU A 11 -32.26 21.55 15.59
CA LEU A 11 -30.83 21.72 15.82
C LEU A 11 -30.05 21.58 14.51
N LYS A 12 -29.20 22.58 14.20
CA LYS A 12 -28.33 22.58 13.02
C LYS A 12 -26.90 22.19 13.41
N GLU A 13 -26.37 21.12 12.82
CA GLU A 13 -24.97 20.72 12.99
C GLU A 13 -24.03 21.64 12.19
N SER A 14 -22.86 21.95 12.74
CA SER A 14 -21.83 22.73 12.04
C SER A 14 -21.08 21.84 11.05
N ALA A 15 -20.94 22.28 9.80
CA ALA A 15 -20.15 21.57 8.80
C ALA A 15 -18.64 21.68 9.05
N THR A 16 -18.19 22.73 9.74
CA THR A 16 -16.77 22.96 10.07
C THR A 16 -16.38 22.34 11.40
N PHE A 17 -17.32 22.31 12.35
CA PHE A 17 -17.13 21.75 13.69
C PHE A 17 -18.20 20.70 13.95
N ASP A 18 -18.17 19.61 13.19
CA ASP A 18 -19.07 18.49 13.42
C ASP A 18 -18.80 17.83 14.78
N ARG A 19 -19.67 16.89 15.19
CA ARG A 19 -19.52 16.21 16.48
C ARG A 19 -18.18 15.52 16.66
N ALA A 20 -17.63 14.93 15.60
CA ALA A 20 -16.33 14.25 15.66
C ALA A 20 -15.20 15.25 15.90
N THR A 21 -15.19 16.37 15.17
CA THR A 21 -14.23 17.47 15.33
C THR A 21 -14.32 18.07 16.73
N MET A 22 -15.52 18.34 17.23
CA MET A 22 -15.71 18.86 18.59
C MET A 22 -15.27 17.86 19.67
N ALA A 23 -15.51 16.56 19.47
CA ALA A 23 -15.07 15.52 20.39
C ALA A 23 -13.53 15.46 20.45
N GLU A 24 -12.87 15.53 19.30
CA GLU A 24 -11.41 15.56 19.22
C GLU A 24 -10.82 16.82 19.87
N ILE A 25 -11.43 17.99 19.67
CA ILE A 25 -11.01 19.23 20.36
C ILE A 25 -11.09 19.06 21.89
N ARG A 26 -12.16 18.45 22.41
CA ARG A 26 -12.31 18.20 23.85
C ARG A 26 -11.26 17.19 24.34
N ARG A 27 -11.07 16.07 23.64
CA ARG A 27 -10.01 15.09 23.95
C ARG A 27 -8.63 15.76 23.99
N ALA A 28 -8.31 16.58 22.99
CA ALA A 28 -7.05 17.30 22.93
C ALA A 28 -6.91 18.34 24.07
N ALA A 29 -7.98 19.04 24.42
CA ALA A 29 -7.99 20.00 25.53
C ALA A 29 -7.80 19.31 26.89
N ASP A 30 -8.42 18.14 27.09
CA ASP A 30 -8.34 17.38 28.33
C ASP A 30 -6.96 16.71 28.52
N THR A 31 -6.33 16.28 27.43
CA THR A 31 -5.09 15.47 27.48
C THR A 31 -3.81 16.23 27.15
N GLY A 32 -3.89 17.32 26.38
CA GLY A 32 -2.73 18.09 25.94
C GLY A 32 -1.79 17.37 24.96
N ILE A 33 -2.19 16.21 24.44
CA ILE A 33 -1.38 15.37 23.54
C ILE A 33 -2.14 15.02 22.27
N TYR A 34 -1.41 14.91 21.16
CA TYR A 34 -1.96 14.39 19.90
C TYR A 34 -2.36 12.92 20.05
N ASP A 35 -3.34 12.50 19.26
CA ASP A 35 -3.76 11.10 19.23
C ASP A 35 -2.79 10.24 18.39
N ILE A 36 -2.60 8.98 18.81
CA ILE A 36 -1.82 7.98 18.08
C ILE A 36 -2.75 6.81 17.80
N ARG A 37 -2.93 6.49 16.52
CA ARG A 37 -3.73 5.34 16.10
C ARG A 37 -3.10 4.55 14.95
N GLY A 38 -3.72 3.42 14.64
CA GLY A 38 -3.48 2.63 13.44
C GLY A 38 -4.46 2.95 12.31
N PHE A 39 -4.59 1.97 11.40
CA PHE A 39 -5.37 2.04 10.16
C PHE A 39 -4.82 3.06 9.15
N GLY A 40 -5.55 3.30 8.07
CA GLY A 40 -5.27 4.36 7.09
C GLY A 40 -6.19 5.57 7.29
N ALA A 41 -6.19 6.49 6.33
CA ALA A 41 -7.06 7.67 6.34
C ALA A 41 -8.55 7.28 6.43
N LYS A 42 -9.28 7.92 7.36
CA LYS A 42 -10.73 7.79 7.55
C LYS A 42 -11.49 8.85 6.76
N ARG A 43 -10.86 9.97 6.39
CA ARG A 43 -11.49 10.98 5.54
C ARG A 43 -11.84 10.45 4.15
N LYS A 44 -12.89 11.03 3.58
CA LYS A 44 -13.26 10.79 2.19
C LYS A 44 -12.26 11.51 1.27
N VAL A 45 -11.66 10.75 0.37
CA VAL A 45 -10.87 11.24 -0.76
C VAL A 45 -11.44 10.65 -2.05
N PRO A 46 -11.22 11.28 -3.22
CA PRO A 46 -11.59 10.67 -4.49
C PRO A 46 -11.03 9.24 -4.58
N HIS A 47 -11.91 8.30 -4.95
CA HIS A 47 -11.62 6.87 -4.89
C HIS A 47 -11.62 6.28 -6.31
N PHE A 48 -10.99 5.13 -6.49
CA PHE A 48 -11.11 4.36 -7.74
C PHE A 48 -12.57 4.03 -8.10
N ASP A 49 -13.52 4.07 -7.15
CA ASP A 49 -14.95 3.88 -7.42
C ASP A 49 -15.52 4.99 -8.31
N ASP A 50 -14.86 6.15 -8.35
CA ASP A 50 -15.19 7.27 -9.23
C ASP A 50 -14.69 7.08 -10.67
N LEU A 51 -14.03 5.95 -10.98
CA LEU A 51 -13.62 5.58 -12.33
C LEU A 51 -14.43 4.37 -12.84
N LEU A 52 -14.75 4.38 -14.13
CA LEU A 52 -15.40 3.28 -14.83
C LEU A 52 -14.56 2.80 -15.99
N PHE A 53 -14.69 1.51 -16.32
CA PHE A 53 -14.15 0.94 -17.54
C PHE A 53 -15.11 1.13 -18.72
N LEU A 54 -14.56 1.47 -19.88
CA LEU A 54 -15.23 1.43 -21.17
C LEU A 54 -15.09 0.02 -21.75
N GLY A 55 -16.00 -0.87 -21.34
CA GLY A 55 -16.07 -2.23 -21.88
C GLY A 55 -16.30 -2.24 -23.39
N ALA A 56 -15.75 -3.25 -24.06
CA ALA A 56 -15.90 -3.48 -25.48
C ALA A 56 -17.36 -3.76 -25.87
N SER A 57 -17.73 -3.31 -27.07
CA SER A 57 -19.07 -3.51 -27.67
C SER A 57 -18.90 -3.69 -29.18
N MET A 58 -19.30 -2.73 -30.01
CA MET A 58 -19.10 -2.80 -31.47
C MET A 58 -17.74 -2.26 -31.94
N SER A 59 -17.18 -1.26 -31.27
CA SER A 59 -15.93 -0.59 -31.69
C SER A 59 -14.66 -1.37 -31.33
N ARG A 60 -14.78 -2.34 -30.42
CA ARG A 60 -13.73 -3.25 -29.96
C ARG A 60 -14.38 -4.60 -29.66
N TYR A 61 -13.62 -5.69 -29.79
CA TYR A 61 -14.11 -7.02 -29.45
C TYR A 61 -13.70 -7.40 -28.02
N PRO A 62 -14.63 -7.86 -27.17
CA PRO A 62 -14.28 -8.44 -25.88
C PRO A 62 -13.64 -9.82 -26.07
N LEU A 63 -12.88 -10.27 -25.07
CA LEU A 63 -12.31 -11.62 -25.05
C LEU A 63 -13.19 -12.59 -24.25
N GLU A 64 -13.36 -13.82 -24.75
CA GLU A 64 -14.16 -14.86 -24.09
C GLU A 64 -13.38 -15.51 -22.94
N GLY A 65 -13.79 -15.27 -21.69
CA GLY A 65 -13.03 -15.68 -20.51
C GLY A 65 -12.72 -17.17 -20.37
N TYR A 66 -13.55 -18.05 -20.94
CA TYR A 66 -13.37 -19.50 -20.89
C TYR A 66 -12.52 -20.06 -22.05
N ARG A 67 -12.25 -19.27 -23.09
CA ARG A 67 -11.45 -19.67 -24.26
C ARG A 67 -10.11 -18.96 -24.32
N GLU A 68 -10.09 -17.71 -23.89
CA GLU A 68 -8.95 -16.82 -24.08
C GLU A 68 -8.25 -16.53 -22.75
N THR A 69 -6.94 -16.69 -22.76
CA THR A 69 -6.08 -16.44 -21.61
C THR A 69 -5.86 -14.95 -21.42
N CYS A 70 -5.86 -14.50 -20.16
CA CYS A 70 -5.42 -13.15 -19.79
C CYS A 70 -4.18 -13.27 -18.89
N ASN A 71 -3.01 -12.81 -19.33
CA ASN A 71 -1.79 -12.89 -18.55
C ASN A 71 -1.84 -11.96 -17.32
N THR A 72 -1.43 -12.49 -16.16
CA THR A 72 -1.36 -11.78 -14.89
C THR A 72 0.05 -11.76 -14.31
N SER A 73 0.99 -12.45 -14.94
CA SER A 73 2.36 -12.54 -14.42
C SER A 73 3.11 -11.23 -14.60
N VAL A 74 3.95 -10.90 -13.61
CA VAL A 74 4.82 -9.72 -13.62
C VAL A 74 6.23 -10.11 -13.22
N VAL A 75 7.21 -9.46 -13.84
CA VAL A 75 8.62 -9.55 -13.45
C VAL A 75 9.01 -8.23 -12.82
N LEU A 76 9.61 -8.29 -11.65
CA LEU A 76 10.02 -7.14 -10.85
C LEU A 76 11.54 -7.14 -10.69
N GLY A 77 12.14 -6.03 -11.12
CA GLY A 77 13.54 -5.69 -10.92
C GLY A 77 14.51 -6.41 -11.85
N ASP A 78 14.14 -6.51 -13.13
CA ASP A 78 14.95 -7.07 -14.21
C ASP A 78 16.04 -6.12 -14.74
N ARG A 79 16.16 -4.92 -14.17
CA ARG A 79 17.12 -3.90 -14.60
C ARG A 79 18.57 -4.24 -14.21
N PHE A 80 18.83 -4.52 -12.93
CA PHE A 80 20.20 -4.77 -12.44
C PHE A 80 20.37 -6.08 -11.67
N ALA A 81 19.29 -6.69 -11.17
CA ALA A 81 19.40 -7.92 -10.40
C ALA A 81 19.68 -9.14 -11.29
N LYS A 82 20.57 -10.03 -10.84
CA LYS A 82 20.82 -11.33 -11.51
C LYS A 82 19.60 -12.25 -11.42
N LYS A 83 18.79 -12.14 -10.36
CA LYS A 83 17.57 -12.92 -10.12
C LYS A 83 16.40 -11.97 -9.86
N PRO A 84 15.75 -11.43 -10.91
CA PRO A 84 14.52 -10.67 -10.73
C PRO A 84 13.41 -11.57 -10.15
N ILE A 85 12.43 -10.95 -9.49
CA ILE A 85 11.30 -11.68 -8.94
C ILE A 85 10.24 -11.85 -10.03
N LYS A 86 9.82 -13.10 -10.28
CA LYS A 86 8.67 -13.41 -11.13
C LYS A 86 7.48 -13.79 -10.25
N LEU A 87 6.37 -13.05 -10.40
CA LEU A 87 5.12 -13.31 -9.69
C LEU A 87 4.05 -13.80 -10.67
N ASP A 88 3.15 -14.65 -10.21
CA ASP A 88 2.04 -15.19 -11.01
C ASP A 88 0.87 -14.21 -11.13
N ILE A 89 0.77 -13.27 -10.18
CA ILE A 89 -0.27 -12.23 -10.12
C ILE A 89 0.37 -10.86 -9.83
N PRO A 90 -0.24 -9.73 -10.25
CA PRO A 90 0.33 -8.40 -10.05
C PRO A 90 -0.12 -7.78 -8.72
N VAL A 91 -0.42 -8.61 -7.72
CA VAL A 91 -0.88 -8.18 -6.39
C VAL A 91 0.10 -8.72 -5.36
N THR A 92 0.79 -7.83 -4.67
CA THR A 92 1.77 -8.13 -3.60
C THR A 92 1.23 -7.74 -2.23
N ILE A 93 1.82 -8.27 -1.16
CA ILE A 93 1.48 -7.86 0.21
C ILE A 93 2.47 -6.78 0.67
N ALA A 94 1.94 -5.66 1.15
CA ALA A 94 2.73 -4.53 1.63
C ALA A 94 3.51 -4.86 2.92
N GLY A 95 4.63 -4.15 3.16
CA GLY A 95 5.45 -4.33 4.35
C GLY A 95 4.72 -3.98 5.64
N MET A 96 4.54 -4.98 6.51
CA MET A 96 3.92 -4.80 7.83
C MET A 96 4.74 -5.55 8.89
N SER A 97 5.26 -4.81 9.87
CA SER A 97 6.32 -5.31 10.75
C SER A 97 5.87 -6.42 11.71
N PHE A 98 6.75 -7.39 11.97
CA PHE A 98 6.68 -8.13 13.23
C PHE A 98 6.88 -7.17 14.40
N GLY A 99 6.02 -7.26 15.42
CA GLY A 99 5.87 -6.25 16.47
C GLY A 99 4.56 -5.50 16.29
N ALA A 100 4.33 -4.90 15.11
CA ALA A 100 3.00 -4.41 14.75
C ALA A 100 2.01 -5.57 14.59
N LEU A 101 2.43 -6.61 13.89
CA LEU A 101 1.68 -7.84 13.68
C LEU A 101 2.25 -8.98 14.55
N SER A 102 1.38 -9.92 14.90
CA SER A 102 1.73 -11.17 15.58
C SER A 102 2.54 -12.10 14.68
N ALA A 103 3.28 -13.03 15.28
CA ALA A 103 4.02 -14.05 14.52
C ALA A 103 3.07 -14.91 13.65
N ASN A 104 1.88 -15.25 14.15
CA ASN A 104 0.87 -16.01 13.40
C ASN A 104 0.37 -15.22 12.19
N ALA A 105 0.19 -13.90 12.30
CA ALA A 105 -0.17 -13.07 11.16
C ALA A 105 0.96 -13.04 10.12
N LYS A 106 2.22 -12.91 10.56
CA LYS A 106 3.39 -12.95 9.68
C LYS A 106 3.51 -14.29 8.94
N GLU A 107 3.26 -15.41 9.61
CA GLU A 107 3.18 -16.73 9.00
C GLU A 107 2.05 -16.81 7.96
N ALA A 108 0.84 -16.36 8.33
CA ALA A 108 -0.34 -16.40 7.46
C ALA A 108 -0.15 -15.59 6.17
N LEU A 109 0.45 -14.41 6.27
CA LEU A 109 0.77 -13.56 5.11
C LEU A 109 1.73 -14.28 4.15
N GLY A 110 2.82 -14.85 4.68
CA GLY A 110 3.77 -15.63 3.89
C GLY A 110 3.12 -16.82 3.19
N ARG A 111 2.31 -17.59 3.95
CA ARG A 111 1.58 -18.76 3.42
C ARG A 111 0.61 -18.37 2.31
N GLY A 112 -0.22 -17.36 2.54
CA GLY A 112 -1.21 -16.89 1.56
C GLY A 112 -0.56 -16.37 0.29
N ALA A 113 0.53 -15.59 0.41
CA ALA A 113 1.30 -15.11 -0.74
C ALA A 113 1.90 -16.26 -1.55
N SER A 114 2.52 -17.24 -0.90
CA SER A 114 3.11 -18.40 -1.57
C SER A 114 2.09 -19.24 -2.34
N ILE A 115 0.91 -19.48 -1.75
CA ILE A 115 -0.18 -20.21 -2.42
C ILE A 115 -0.67 -19.45 -3.66
N ALA A 116 -0.74 -18.11 -3.58
CA ALA A 116 -1.18 -17.27 -4.68
C ALA A 116 -0.08 -16.96 -5.72
N GLY A 117 1.15 -17.44 -5.51
CA GLY A 117 2.28 -17.18 -6.42
C GLY A 117 2.80 -15.74 -6.37
N THR A 118 2.65 -15.05 -5.23
CA THR A 118 3.09 -13.66 -5.05
C THR A 118 4.08 -13.49 -3.88
N SER A 119 4.53 -12.26 -3.65
CA SER A 119 5.46 -11.90 -2.56
C SER A 119 4.77 -11.26 -1.35
N THR A 120 5.39 -11.42 -0.19
CA THR A 120 5.13 -10.61 1.01
C THR A 120 6.37 -9.79 1.39
N THR A 121 6.20 -8.80 2.27
CA THR A 121 7.25 -7.89 2.69
C THR A 121 7.36 -7.85 4.22
N THR A 122 8.58 -7.93 4.77
CA THR A 122 8.81 -8.09 6.22
C THR A 122 8.23 -6.97 7.07
N GLY A 123 8.21 -5.74 6.56
CA GLY A 123 7.94 -4.54 7.34
C GLY A 123 9.14 -4.10 8.20
N ASP A 124 8.90 -3.09 9.04
CA ASP A 124 9.88 -2.50 9.96
C ASP A 124 10.48 -3.42 11.07
N GLY A 125 10.15 -4.72 11.05
CA GLY A 125 10.38 -5.64 12.18
C GLY A 125 11.55 -6.59 12.03
N GLY A 126 12.20 -6.60 10.86
CA GLY A 126 13.16 -7.64 10.48
C GLY A 126 12.48 -8.92 10.00
N MET A 127 13.30 -9.92 9.65
CA MET A 127 12.83 -11.20 9.12
C MET A 127 12.53 -12.18 10.26
N THR A 128 11.32 -12.72 10.29
CA THR A 128 10.95 -13.78 11.25
C THR A 128 11.11 -15.16 10.62
N PRO A 129 11.49 -16.20 11.38
CA PRO A 129 11.52 -17.57 10.88
C PRO A 129 10.17 -18.03 10.34
N GLU A 130 9.07 -17.64 10.99
CA GLU A 130 7.71 -18.02 10.62
C GLU A 130 7.31 -17.45 9.25
N GLU A 131 7.59 -16.16 9.00
CA GLU A 131 7.32 -15.55 7.69
C GLU A 131 8.23 -16.12 6.61
N ARG A 132 9.55 -16.19 6.86
CA ARG A 132 10.51 -16.69 5.85
C ARG A 132 10.22 -18.14 5.49
N GLY A 133 9.88 -18.98 6.47
CA GLY A 133 9.59 -20.40 6.27
C GLY A 133 8.32 -20.68 5.47
N GLN A 134 7.38 -19.71 5.41
CA GLN A 134 6.15 -19.84 4.62
C GLN A 134 6.13 -19.00 3.35
N SER A 135 7.13 -18.15 3.11
CA SER A 135 7.20 -17.26 1.94
C SER A 135 8.07 -17.87 0.85
N LYS A 136 7.55 -18.02 -0.36
CA LYS A 136 8.32 -18.34 -1.58
C LYS A 136 9.14 -17.13 -2.03
N HIS A 137 8.53 -15.95 -1.98
CA HIS A 137 9.16 -14.67 -2.26
C HIS A 137 8.94 -13.71 -1.08
N LEU A 138 10.03 -13.26 -0.45
CA LEU A 138 10.01 -12.34 0.68
C LEU A 138 10.89 -11.13 0.40
N VAL A 139 10.27 -9.96 0.37
CA VAL A 139 10.94 -8.67 0.26
C VAL A 139 11.34 -8.21 1.67
N TYR A 140 12.61 -7.88 1.86
CA TYR A 140 13.12 -7.39 3.14
C TYR A 140 13.12 -5.87 3.16
N GLN A 141 12.50 -5.24 4.17
CA GLN A 141 12.54 -3.79 4.31
C GLN A 141 13.80 -3.29 5.03
N TYR A 142 14.52 -2.39 4.36
CA TYR A 142 15.68 -1.67 4.90
C TYR A 142 15.27 -0.26 5.31
N LEU A 143 15.27 -0.01 6.62
CA LEU A 143 14.63 1.17 7.24
C LEU A 143 15.64 2.21 7.70
N PRO A 144 15.23 3.48 7.87
CA PRO A 144 16.04 4.53 8.47
C PRO A 144 16.79 4.14 9.75
N SER A 145 16.14 3.47 10.69
CA SER A 145 16.72 3.13 11.99
C SER A 145 17.42 1.77 12.06
N ARG A 146 17.42 0.98 10.98
CA ARG A 146 18.06 -0.34 10.92
C ARG A 146 17.57 -1.34 11.98
N TYR A 147 16.39 -1.12 12.56
CA TYR A 147 15.79 -2.07 13.49
C TYR A 147 15.60 -3.44 12.82
N GLY A 148 16.04 -4.49 13.50
CA GLY A 148 15.98 -5.86 12.96
C GLY A 148 16.91 -6.13 11.79
N MET A 149 17.74 -5.16 11.36
CA MET A 149 18.64 -5.33 10.22
C MET A 149 19.78 -6.28 10.54
N ASN A 150 19.79 -7.39 9.81
CA ASN A 150 20.83 -8.40 9.84
C ASN A 150 21.33 -8.66 8.41
N PRO A 151 22.63 -8.52 8.13
CA PRO A 151 23.20 -8.83 6.82
C PRO A 151 22.89 -10.24 6.31
N ASP A 152 22.77 -11.23 7.20
CA ASP A 152 22.42 -12.59 6.80
C ASP A 152 20.97 -12.71 6.33
N ASP A 153 20.07 -11.90 6.88
CA ASP A 153 18.68 -11.89 6.45
C ASP A 153 18.51 -11.09 5.15
N LEU A 154 19.33 -10.05 4.92
CA LEU A 154 19.43 -9.38 3.61
C LEU A 154 19.85 -10.37 2.51
N ARG A 155 20.80 -11.26 2.79
CA ARG A 155 21.24 -12.30 1.83
C ARG A 155 20.21 -13.41 1.59
N LYS A 156 19.29 -13.63 2.54
CA LYS A 156 18.18 -14.59 2.42
C LYS A 156 16.92 -13.99 1.80
N ALA A 157 16.87 -12.67 1.62
CA ALA A 157 15.73 -12.01 1.01
C ALA A 157 15.67 -12.32 -0.49
N ASP A 158 14.49 -12.18 -1.08
CA ASP A 158 14.31 -12.30 -2.54
C ASP A 158 14.36 -10.93 -3.23
N ALA A 159 14.18 -9.84 -2.46
CA ALA A 159 14.37 -8.44 -2.84
C ALA A 159 14.61 -7.61 -1.58
N ILE A 160 15.19 -6.42 -1.73
CA ILE A 160 15.34 -5.46 -0.64
C ILE A 160 14.56 -4.19 -0.97
N GLU A 161 13.68 -3.75 -0.08
CA GLU A 161 12.95 -2.49 -0.20
C GLU A 161 13.53 -1.43 0.74
N VAL A 162 14.18 -0.42 0.18
CA VAL A 162 14.68 0.75 0.91
C VAL A 162 13.50 1.70 1.16
N VAL A 163 13.15 1.88 2.43
CA VAL A 163 11.95 2.64 2.82
C VAL A 163 12.30 4.09 3.12
N LEU A 164 11.96 4.98 2.19
CA LEU A 164 12.09 6.43 2.38
C LEU A 164 10.84 7.05 3.00
N GLY A 165 9.69 6.39 2.84
CA GLY A 165 8.44 6.80 3.47
C GLY A 165 7.31 5.80 3.24
N GLN A 166 6.21 6.00 3.94
CA GLN A 166 4.95 5.25 3.77
C GLN A 166 3.78 6.22 3.67
N GLY A 167 2.67 5.76 3.08
CA GLY A 167 1.49 6.60 2.81
C GLY A 167 0.84 7.20 4.06
N ALA A 168 0.83 6.46 5.18
CA ALA A 168 0.21 6.92 6.44
C ALA A 168 0.99 8.03 7.17
N LYS A 169 2.28 8.19 6.87
CA LYS A 169 3.16 9.15 7.55
C LYS A 169 4.39 9.56 6.72
N PRO A 170 4.23 10.12 5.52
CA PRO A 170 5.36 10.63 4.75
C PRO A 170 6.12 11.69 5.56
N GLY A 171 7.46 11.61 5.60
CA GLY A 171 8.30 12.50 6.42
C GLY A 171 8.33 12.16 7.92
N GLY A 172 7.54 11.18 8.37
CA GLY A 172 7.62 10.60 9.71
C GLY A 172 8.47 9.32 9.75
N GLY A 173 8.69 8.79 10.95
CA GLY A 173 9.36 7.49 11.15
C GLY A 173 8.40 6.39 11.61
N GLY A 174 8.81 5.13 11.43
CA GLY A 174 8.19 3.96 12.06
C GLY A 174 7.93 4.17 13.57
N MET A 175 6.83 3.63 14.08
CA MET A 175 6.45 3.75 15.49
C MET A 175 5.90 2.43 15.98
N LEU A 176 6.30 2.02 17.19
CA LEU A 176 5.75 0.87 17.89
C LEU A 176 5.70 1.18 19.38
N LEU A 177 4.51 1.11 19.98
CA LEU A 177 4.34 1.44 21.40
C LEU A 177 4.92 0.34 22.30
N GLY A 178 5.39 0.74 23.47
CA GLY A 178 6.12 -0.07 24.44
C GLY A 178 5.37 -1.32 24.88
N GLN A 179 4.04 -1.23 24.98
CA GLN A 179 3.17 -2.38 25.27
C GLN A 179 3.27 -3.52 24.26
N LYS A 180 3.72 -3.24 23.03
CA LYS A 180 3.98 -4.23 21.98
C LYS A 180 5.46 -4.58 21.85
N ILE A 181 6.32 -4.05 22.72
CA ILE A 181 7.76 -4.35 22.74
C ILE A 181 8.00 -5.40 23.83
N THR A 182 7.60 -6.63 23.49
CA THR A 182 7.88 -7.85 24.26
C THR A 182 9.36 -8.21 24.19
N ASP A 183 9.81 -9.17 25.01
CA ASP A 183 11.22 -9.61 25.03
C ASP A 183 11.73 -10.05 23.66
N ARG A 184 10.87 -10.72 22.87
CA ARG A 184 11.19 -11.14 21.51
C ARG A 184 11.35 -9.95 20.57
N VAL A 185 10.42 -8.99 20.60
CA VAL A 185 10.47 -7.77 19.76
C VAL A 185 11.67 -6.90 20.14
N ALA A 186 11.89 -6.69 21.44
CA ALA A 186 13.02 -5.99 22.01
C ALA A 186 14.36 -6.59 21.53
N LYS A 187 14.52 -7.92 21.63
CA LYS A 187 15.70 -8.63 21.15
C LYS A 187 15.93 -8.47 19.65
N MET A 188 14.87 -8.58 18.84
CA MET A 188 15.00 -8.43 17.38
C MET A 188 15.41 -7.01 16.99
N ARG A 189 14.97 -5.98 17.73
CA ARG A 189 15.22 -4.58 17.39
C ARG A 189 16.38 -3.95 18.14
N ASN A 190 17.07 -4.69 19.01
CA ASN A 190 18.08 -4.17 19.93
C ASN A 190 17.55 -2.98 20.76
N LEU A 191 16.34 -3.13 21.30
CA LEU A 191 15.65 -2.12 22.12
C LEU A 191 15.36 -2.64 23.53
N PRO A 192 15.24 -1.76 24.53
CA PRO A 192 14.73 -2.14 25.84
C PRO A 192 13.24 -2.53 25.77
N LYS A 193 12.85 -3.54 26.55
CA LYS A 193 11.45 -3.97 26.70
C LYS A 193 10.58 -2.83 27.21
N GLY A 194 9.35 -2.70 26.68
CA GLY A 194 8.35 -1.79 27.23
C GLY A 194 8.54 -0.31 26.88
N ILE A 195 9.57 0.06 26.13
CA ILE A 195 9.85 1.45 25.76
C ILE A 195 9.37 1.73 24.35
N ASP A 196 8.58 2.77 24.16
CA ASP A 196 8.12 3.22 22.85
C ASP A 196 9.28 3.38 21.85
N GLN A 197 9.14 2.72 20.71
CA GLN A 197 10.05 2.90 19.59
C GLN A 197 9.56 4.03 18.69
N ARG A 198 10.46 4.98 18.42
CA ARG A 198 10.32 5.98 17.35
C ARG A 198 11.52 5.86 16.43
N SER A 199 11.28 5.48 15.18
CA SER A 199 12.31 5.43 14.15
C SER A 199 12.65 6.84 13.68
N ALA A 200 13.88 7.03 13.21
CA ALA A 200 14.30 8.24 12.51
C ALA A 200 13.47 8.44 11.24
N CYS A 201 13.20 9.70 10.89
CA CYS A 201 12.45 10.06 9.68
C CYS A 201 13.29 10.02 8.39
N ARG A 202 14.62 9.91 8.52
CA ARG A 202 15.57 9.81 7.40
C ARG A 202 16.64 8.78 7.72
N HIS A 203 17.15 8.09 6.71
CA HIS A 203 18.33 7.26 6.93
C HIS A 203 19.50 8.18 7.35
N PRO A 204 20.30 7.80 8.36
CA PRO A 204 21.34 8.66 8.91
C PRO A 204 22.56 8.80 7.98
N ASP A 205 22.70 7.88 7.03
CA ASP A 205 23.84 7.68 6.15
C ASP A 205 23.60 8.20 4.72
N TRP A 206 22.60 9.07 4.52
CA TRP A 206 22.39 9.77 3.24
C TRP A 206 21.73 11.14 3.44
N THR A 207 22.15 12.12 2.65
CA THR A 207 21.62 13.49 2.68
C THR A 207 20.89 13.88 1.40
N GLY A 208 21.10 13.11 0.33
CA GLY A 208 20.47 13.33 -0.96
C GLY A 208 20.62 12.12 -1.90
N PRO A 209 20.05 12.20 -3.11
CA PRO A 209 19.94 11.07 -4.04
C PRO A 209 21.28 10.42 -4.43
N ASP A 210 22.38 11.17 -4.44
CA ASP A 210 23.70 10.62 -4.80
C ASP A 210 24.23 9.69 -3.69
N ASP A 211 23.99 10.02 -2.42
CA ASP A 211 24.28 9.13 -1.28
C ASP A 211 23.38 7.87 -1.29
N LEU A 212 22.13 7.99 -1.80
CA LEU A 212 21.25 6.82 -1.98
C LEU A 212 21.85 5.82 -2.97
N ALA A 213 22.45 6.32 -4.04
CA ALA A 213 23.08 5.48 -5.05
C ALA A 213 24.23 4.67 -4.44
N ILE A 214 25.03 5.29 -3.57
CA ILE A 214 26.08 4.58 -2.80
C ILE A 214 25.45 3.51 -1.91
N LYS A 215 24.36 3.83 -1.21
CA LYS A 215 23.68 2.87 -0.34
C LYS A 215 23.09 1.68 -1.12
N ILE A 216 22.49 1.94 -2.27
CA ILE A 216 21.97 0.91 -3.16
C ILE A 216 23.12 0.03 -3.65
N GLN A 217 24.26 0.64 -3.99
CA GLN A 217 25.45 -0.11 -4.39
C GLN A 217 25.94 -1.04 -3.26
N GLU A 218 26.01 -0.56 -2.02
CA GLU A 218 26.37 -1.40 -0.87
C GLU A 218 25.41 -2.59 -0.70
N LEU A 219 24.09 -2.38 -0.82
CA LEU A 219 23.10 -3.45 -0.72
C LEU A 219 23.25 -4.48 -1.84
N ARG A 220 23.60 -4.03 -3.05
CA ARG A 220 23.93 -4.93 -4.16
C ARG A 220 25.17 -5.75 -3.87
N GLU A 221 26.25 -5.14 -3.37
CA GLU A 221 27.46 -5.89 -2.99
C GLU A 221 27.19 -6.92 -1.88
N ILE A 222 26.42 -6.54 -0.85
CA ILE A 222 26.06 -7.44 0.27
C ILE A 222 25.33 -8.70 -0.22
N THR A 223 24.53 -8.55 -1.27
CA THR A 223 23.71 -9.61 -1.86
C THR A 223 24.32 -10.24 -3.11
N ASP A 224 25.57 -9.94 -3.45
CA ASP A 224 26.24 -10.38 -4.70
C ASP A 224 25.39 -10.08 -5.96
N TRP A 225 24.71 -8.94 -5.97
CA TRP A 225 23.84 -8.50 -7.06
C TRP A 225 22.72 -9.51 -7.40
N GLN A 226 22.40 -10.43 -6.49
CA GLN A 226 21.43 -11.48 -6.75
C GLN A 226 20.01 -10.92 -6.78
N VAL A 227 19.69 -10.01 -5.86
CA VAL A 227 18.31 -9.58 -5.61
C VAL A 227 18.06 -8.14 -6.09
N PRO A 228 16.83 -7.80 -6.50
CA PRO A 228 16.49 -6.43 -6.86
C PRO A 228 16.34 -5.51 -5.65
N ILE A 229 16.62 -4.22 -5.88
CA ILE A 229 16.52 -3.15 -4.90
C ILE A 229 15.33 -2.24 -5.23
N TYR A 230 14.35 -2.23 -4.34
CA TYR A 230 13.15 -1.41 -4.43
C TYR A 230 13.36 -0.12 -3.65
N ILE A 231 12.73 0.96 -4.08
CA ILE A 231 12.64 2.21 -3.32
C ILE A 231 11.18 2.49 -3.04
N LYS A 232 10.81 2.54 -1.75
CA LYS A 232 9.45 2.88 -1.32
C LYS A 232 9.37 4.32 -0.85
N VAL A 233 8.42 5.07 -1.41
CA VAL A 233 8.13 6.46 -1.07
C VAL A 233 6.66 6.64 -0.71
N GLY A 234 6.39 7.51 0.26
CA GLY A 234 5.04 8.02 0.50
C GLY A 234 4.69 9.06 -0.56
N ALA A 235 3.50 8.96 -1.17
CA ALA A 235 3.07 9.85 -2.24
C ALA A 235 2.92 11.28 -1.73
N THR A 236 3.91 12.12 -2.02
CA THR A 236 3.91 13.55 -1.67
C THR A 236 4.29 14.38 -2.89
N ARG A 237 5.55 14.33 -3.30
CA ARG A 237 6.10 14.97 -4.50
C ARG A 237 6.44 13.91 -5.53
N THR A 238 5.48 13.01 -5.78
CA THR A 238 5.66 11.75 -6.51
C THR A 238 6.43 11.89 -7.81
N TYR A 239 6.12 12.90 -8.63
CA TYR A 239 6.85 13.15 -9.88
C TYR A 239 8.37 13.32 -9.67
N TYR A 240 8.78 14.10 -8.67
CA TYR A 240 10.19 14.32 -8.37
C TYR A 240 10.82 13.14 -7.65
N ASP A 241 10.12 12.56 -6.68
CA ASP A 241 10.60 11.44 -5.87
C ASP A 241 10.91 10.22 -6.75
N VAL A 242 10.06 9.94 -7.75
CA VAL A 242 10.27 8.87 -8.73
C VAL A 242 11.50 9.15 -9.60
N LYS A 243 11.71 10.38 -10.08
CA LYS A 243 12.92 10.71 -10.87
C LYS A 243 14.20 10.52 -10.06
N LEU A 244 14.18 10.91 -8.80
CA LEU A 244 15.31 10.73 -7.89
C LEU A 244 15.58 9.24 -7.60
N ALA A 245 14.53 8.45 -7.39
CA ALA A 245 14.63 7.01 -7.20
C ALA A 245 15.24 6.30 -8.42
N VAL A 246 14.81 6.67 -9.64
CA VAL A 246 15.40 6.14 -10.89
C VAL A 246 16.88 6.50 -10.99
N LYS A 247 17.26 7.76 -10.71
CA LYS A 247 18.65 8.23 -10.73
C LYS A 247 19.51 7.49 -9.71
N ALA A 248 18.97 7.21 -8.53
CA ALA A 248 19.66 6.47 -7.47
C ALA A 248 19.90 4.98 -7.82
N GLY A 249 19.26 4.45 -8.86
CA GLY A 249 19.47 3.08 -9.33
C GLY A 249 18.45 2.06 -8.83
N ALA A 250 17.22 2.51 -8.55
CA ALA A 250 16.11 1.61 -8.25
C ALA A 250 15.89 0.60 -9.39
N ASP A 251 15.62 -0.64 -9.01
CA ASP A 251 15.06 -1.68 -9.89
C ASP A 251 13.53 -1.56 -9.96
N VAL A 252 12.91 -1.24 -8.82
CA VAL A 252 11.46 -1.10 -8.64
C VAL A 252 11.18 0.11 -7.76
N ILE A 253 10.09 0.82 -8.03
CA ILE A 253 9.64 1.94 -7.20
C ILE A 253 8.25 1.62 -6.65
N VAL A 254 8.09 1.77 -5.34
CA VAL A 254 6.81 1.61 -4.65
C VAL A 254 6.28 2.98 -4.23
N VAL A 255 5.15 3.40 -4.78
CA VAL A 255 4.48 4.65 -4.45
C VAL A 255 3.26 4.36 -3.57
N ASP A 256 3.31 4.84 -2.33
CA ASP A 256 2.29 4.56 -1.31
C ASP A 256 1.41 5.80 -1.07
N GLY A 257 0.17 5.76 -1.55
CA GLY A 257 -0.80 6.85 -1.41
C GLY A 257 -1.24 7.08 0.03
N MET A 258 -1.81 8.25 0.32
CA MET A 258 -2.19 8.65 1.69
C MET A 258 -3.17 7.69 2.38
N GLN A 259 -3.91 6.88 1.62
CA GLN A 259 -4.78 5.83 2.17
C GLN A 259 -4.00 4.62 2.73
N GLY A 260 -2.67 4.60 2.63
CA GLY A 260 -1.82 3.56 3.22
C GLY A 260 -2.04 3.43 4.72
N GLY A 261 -2.03 2.19 5.21
CA GLY A 261 -2.25 1.91 6.63
C GLY A 261 -0.99 2.04 7.49
N THR A 262 -1.17 2.11 8.80
CA THR A 262 -0.12 1.96 9.80
C THR A 262 -0.65 1.23 11.03
N ALA A 263 0.25 0.69 11.85
CA ALA A 263 -0.12 0.20 13.17
C ALA A 263 -0.07 1.31 14.24
N ALA A 264 0.77 2.31 14.03
CA ALA A 264 0.90 3.45 14.93
C ALA A 264 1.52 4.64 14.18
N THR A 265 0.85 5.79 14.24
CA THR A 265 1.43 7.12 14.04
C THR A 265 0.47 8.15 14.58
N GLN A 266 0.91 9.41 14.64
CA GLN A 266 0.02 10.51 15.01
C GLN A 266 -1.13 10.63 14.00
N ASP A 267 -2.37 10.76 14.48
CA ASP A 267 -3.57 10.87 13.63
C ASP A 267 -3.43 11.98 12.57
N VAL A 268 -2.83 13.11 12.95
CA VAL A 268 -2.58 14.24 12.05
C VAL A 268 -1.75 13.87 10.82
N PHE A 269 -0.81 12.93 10.91
CA PHE A 269 -0.06 12.46 9.75
C PHE A 269 -0.95 11.66 8.79
N ILE A 270 -1.77 10.75 9.33
CA ILE A 270 -2.65 9.88 8.55
C ILE A 270 -3.66 10.71 7.76
N GLU A 271 -4.23 11.73 8.40
CA GLU A 271 -5.31 12.51 7.80
C GLU A 271 -4.81 13.65 6.90
N HIS A 272 -3.64 14.23 7.17
CA HIS A 272 -3.24 15.51 6.53
C HIS A 272 -1.97 15.48 5.68
N VAL A 273 -1.26 14.35 5.58
CA VAL A 273 0.03 14.30 4.87
C VAL A 273 -0.02 13.31 3.70
N GLY A 274 0.37 13.79 2.52
CA GLY A 274 0.41 13.00 1.28
C GLY A 274 -0.76 13.29 0.34
N ILE A 275 -0.77 12.59 -0.80
CA ILE A 275 -1.82 12.69 -1.83
C ILE A 275 -2.49 11.33 -2.08
N PRO A 276 -3.74 11.32 -2.61
CA PRO A 276 -4.44 10.08 -2.93
C PRO A 276 -3.69 9.22 -3.95
N THR A 277 -3.76 7.89 -3.79
CA THR A 277 -3.14 6.91 -4.71
C THR A 277 -3.51 7.17 -6.17
N MET A 278 -4.79 7.48 -6.44
CA MET A 278 -5.28 7.80 -7.78
C MET A 278 -4.58 8.99 -8.44
N ALA A 279 -4.20 10.01 -7.66
CA ALA A 279 -3.46 11.17 -8.16
C ALA A 279 -1.96 10.90 -8.29
N ALA A 280 -1.42 9.97 -7.50
CA ALA A 280 -0.01 9.64 -7.48
C ALA A 280 0.42 8.81 -8.70
N ILE A 281 -0.43 7.88 -9.17
CA ILE A 281 -0.09 6.97 -10.29
C ILE A 281 0.29 7.76 -11.56
N PRO A 282 -0.53 8.72 -12.08
CA PRO A 282 -0.18 9.42 -13.31
C PRO A 282 1.08 10.29 -13.18
N GLN A 283 1.37 10.81 -11.98
CA GLN A 283 2.61 11.56 -11.73
C GLN A 283 3.85 10.66 -11.79
N ALA A 284 3.76 9.45 -11.22
CA ALA A 284 4.83 8.46 -11.28
C ALA A 284 5.07 7.96 -12.71
N VAL A 285 3.99 7.64 -13.43
CA VAL A 285 4.04 7.17 -14.81
C VAL A 285 4.63 8.25 -15.73
N GLN A 286 4.18 9.50 -15.60
CA GLN A 286 4.75 10.62 -16.35
C GLN A 286 6.26 10.75 -16.10
N ALA A 287 6.70 10.71 -14.83
CA ALA A 287 8.11 10.79 -14.48
C ALA A 287 8.94 9.66 -15.13
N LEU A 288 8.43 8.42 -15.09
CA LEU A 288 9.08 7.26 -15.71
C LEU A 288 9.12 7.38 -17.24
N GLN A 289 8.03 7.85 -17.87
CA GLN A 289 7.96 8.03 -19.32
C GLN A 289 8.95 9.09 -19.80
N GLU A 290 9.01 10.24 -19.15
CA GLU A 290 9.95 11.32 -19.49
C GLU A 290 11.41 10.91 -19.32
N MET A 291 11.71 9.98 -18.42
CA MET A 291 13.06 9.41 -18.27
C MET A 291 13.33 8.25 -19.24
N GLY A 292 12.35 7.80 -20.03
CA GLY A 292 12.47 6.62 -20.88
C GLY A 292 12.58 5.30 -20.10
N MET A 293 12.05 5.28 -18.87
CA MET A 293 12.18 4.21 -17.87
C MET A 293 10.85 3.53 -17.51
N HIS A 294 9.74 3.96 -18.09
CA HIS A 294 8.45 3.29 -17.91
C HIS A 294 8.55 1.82 -18.34
N ARG A 295 8.10 0.91 -17.47
CA ARG A 295 8.20 -0.56 -17.59
C ARG A 295 9.64 -1.15 -17.56
N LYS A 296 10.69 -0.31 -17.51
CA LYS A 296 12.08 -0.73 -17.26
C LYS A 296 12.48 -0.61 -15.79
N VAL A 297 11.87 0.34 -15.08
CA VAL A 297 11.82 0.39 -13.62
C VAL A 297 10.36 0.17 -13.27
N GLN A 298 10.05 -0.99 -12.71
CA GLN A 298 8.66 -1.35 -12.47
C GLN A 298 8.05 -0.49 -11.36
N LEU A 299 6.79 -0.11 -11.55
CA LEU A 299 6.03 0.71 -10.61
C LEU A 299 5.03 -0.16 -9.84
N ILE A 300 5.23 -0.26 -8.53
CA ILE A 300 4.24 -0.80 -7.60
C ILE A 300 3.50 0.35 -6.95
N VAL A 301 2.17 0.28 -6.86
CA VAL A 301 1.38 1.27 -6.14
C VAL A 301 0.62 0.66 -4.97
N SER A 302 0.52 1.40 -3.87
CA SER A 302 -0.21 0.98 -2.67
C SER A 302 -1.02 2.12 -2.06
N GLY A 303 -1.90 1.76 -1.14
CA GLY A 303 -2.79 2.69 -0.44
C GLY A 303 -4.22 2.58 -0.95
N GLY A 304 -5.12 2.04 -0.11
CA GLY A 304 -6.57 2.02 -0.39
C GLY A 304 -7.04 1.06 -1.48
N ILE A 305 -6.27 0.04 -1.86
CA ILE A 305 -6.65 -0.94 -2.90
C ILE A 305 -7.38 -2.12 -2.25
N ARG A 306 -8.62 -2.41 -2.70
CA ARG A 306 -9.55 -3.28 -1.96
C ARG A 306 -10.16 -4.43 -2.77
N ASN A 307 -10.29 -4.30 -4.09
CA ASN A 307 -10.95 -5.28 -4.95
C ASN A 307 -10.26 -5.36 -6.33
N GLY A 308 -10.63 -6.31 -7.17
CA GLY A 308 -9.99 -6.48 -8.48
C GLY A 308 -10.28 -5.34 -9.45
N ALA A 309 -11.35 -4.56 -9.24
CA ALA A 309 -11.58 -3.34 -10.01
C ALA A 309 -10.56 -2.25 -9.66
N ASP A 310 -10.23 -2.07 -8.37
CA ASP A 310 -9.16 -1.18 -7.93
C ASP A 310 -7.81 -1.62 -8.54
N VAL A 311 -7.51 -2.93 -8.51
CA VAL A 311 -6.31 -3.51 -9.15
C VAL A 311 -6.26 -3.16 -10.63
N ALA A 312 -7.31 -3.48 -11.39
CA ALA A 312 -7.37 -3.22 -12.83
C ALA A 312 -7.23 -1.72 -13.15
N LYS A 313 -7.84 -0.83 -12.34
CA LYS A 313 -7.72 0.62 -12.51
C LYS A 313 -6.28 1.10 -12.28
N CYS A 314 -5.59 0.58 -11.26
CA CYS A 314 -4.17 0.87 -11.07
C CYS A 314 -3.32 0.42 -12.27
N MET A 315 -3.58 -0.78 -12.79
CA MET A 315 -2.87 -1.31 -13.98
C MET A 315 -3.12 -0.43 -15.21
N ALA A 316 -4.39 -0.05 -15.45
CA ALA A 316 -4.80 0.84 -16.55
C ALA A 316 -4.15 2.23 -16.46
N LEU A 317 -4.00 2.78 -15.24
CA LEU A 317 -3.31 4.04 -15.01
C LEU A 317 -1.78 3.93 -15.18
N GLY A 318 -1.24 2.73 -15.39
CA GLY A 318 0.16 2.49 -15.76
C GLY A 318 1.02 1.84 -14.67
N ALA A 319 0.44 1.29 -13.59
CA ALA A 319 1.19 0.47 -12.64
C ALA A 319 1.60 -0.89 -13.24
N ASP A 320 2.69 -1.47 -12.75
CA ASP A 320 3.15 -2.83 -13.06
C ASP A 320 2.60 -3.86 -12.09
N ALA A 321 2.43 -3.46 -10.83
CA ALA A 321 1.79 -4.26 -9.79
C ALA A 321 1.18 -3.33 -8.73
N VAL A 322 0.42 -3.93 -7.82
CA VAL A 322 -0.11 -3.25 -6.63
C VAL A 322 0.34 -3.94 -5.36
N ALA A 323 0.34 -3.21 -4.25
CA ALA A 323 0.57 -3.75 -2.92
C ALA A 323 -0.63 -3.48 -1.99
N ILE A 324 -1.11 -4.52 -1.32
CA ILE A 324 -2.23 -4.47 -0.36
C ILE A 324 -1.73 -4.69 1.07
N GLY A 325 -2.25 -3.89 2.01
CA GLY A 325 -1.94 -3.99 3.45
C GLY A 325 -3.21 -4.28 4.25
N THR A 326 -4.00 -3.23 4.53
CA THR A 326 -5.24 -3.33 5.29
C THR A 326 -6.20 -4.38 4.73
N ALA A 327 -6.38 -4.45 3.41
CA ALA A 327 -7.27 -5.44 2.80
C ALA A 327 -6.79 -6.88 3.02
N ALA A 328 -5.47 -7.11 3.05
CA ALA A 328 -4.91 -8.40 3.43
C ALA A 328 -5.19 -8.72 4.91
N LEU A 329 -5.05 -7.75 5.83
CA LEU A 329 -5.39 -7.94 7.24
C LEU A 329 -6.88 -8.25 7.46
N VAL A 330 -7.77 -7.58 6.72
CA VAL A 330 -9.21 -7.88 6.73
C VAL A 330 -9.46 -9.31 6.23
N ALA A 331 -8.77 -9.76 5.18
CA ALA A 331 -8.86 -11.16 4.71
C ALA A 331 -8.36 -12.17 5.75
N LEU A 332 -7.41 -11.80 6.61
CA LEU A 332 -7.01 -12.57 7.79
C LEU A 332 -8.03 -12.51 8.94
N GLY A 333 -9.07 -11.67 8.86
CA GLY A 333 -10.13 -11.54 9.87
C GLY A 333 -9.96 -10.37 10.83
N CYS A 334 -9.16 -9.35 10.48
CA CYS A 334 -9.15 -8.09 11.20
C CYS A 334 -10.50 -7.39 11.07
N ASN A 335 -11.03 -6.82 12.14
CA ASN A 335 -12.34 -6.16 12.16
C ASN A 335 -13.52 -7.10 11.78
N ASP A 336 -13.35 -8.41 11.93
CA ASP A 336 -14.38 -9.41 11.60
C ASP A 336 -15.53 -9.35 12.63
N PRO A 337 -16.81 -9.31 12.18
CA PRO A 337 -17.98 -9.29 13.06
C PRO A 337 -18.06 -10.44 14.07
N ARG A 338 -17.38 -11.57 13.82
CA ARG A 338 -17.31 -12.68 14.80
C ARG A 338 -16.69 -12.28 16.15
N TRP A 339 -15.92 -11.19 16.18
CA TRP A 339 -15.28 -10.65 17.38
C TRP A 339 -16.01 -9.44 17.98
N GLU A 340 -17.23 -9.15 17.53
CA GLU A 340 -18.00 -7.95 17.95
C GLU A 340 -18.07 -7.80 19.47
N GLU A 341 -18.39 -8.86 20.21
CA GLU A 341 -18.46 -8.81 21.68
C GLU A 341 -17.12 -8.45 22.33
N ASP A 342 -16.00 -8.91 21.75
CA ASP A 342 -14.67 -8.59 22.27
C ASP A 342 -14.22 -7.17 21.88
N TYR A 343 -14.60 -6.69 20.70
CA TYR A 343 -14.38 -5.30 20.32
C TYR A 343 -15.15 -4.34 21.24
N GLN A 344 -16.40 -4.66 21.60
CA GLN A 344 -17.20 -3.87 22.53
C GLN A 344 -16.56 -3.78 23.93
N LYS A 345 -15.94 -4.86 24.43
CA LYS A 345 -15.23 -4.87 25.73
C LYS A 345 -14.06 -3.89 25.77
N ILE A 346 -13.46 -3.57 24.63
CA ILE A 346 -12.36 -2.60 24.52
C ILE A 346 -12.82 -1.23 24.02
N GLY A 347 -14.14 -0.97 24.01
CA GLY A 347 -14.70 0.33 23.60
C GLY A 347 -14.73 0.56 22.09
N SER A 348 -14.65 -0.51 21.29
CA SER A 348 -14.67 -0.48 19.82
C SER A 348 -15.84 -1.31 19.26
N ALA A 349 -15.88 -1.46 17.93
CA ALA A 349 -16.83 -2.31 17.22
C ALA A 349 -16.16 -2.89 15.95
N ALA A 350 -16.69 -3.99 15.43
CA ALA A 350 -16.21 -4.55 14.17
C ALA A 350 -16.36 -3.52 13.03
N GLY A 351 -15.28 -3.31 12.29
CA GLY A 351 -15.19 -2.28 11.23
C GLY A 351 -14.72 -0.91 11.72
N PHE A 352 -14.63 -0.69 13.04
CA PHE A 352 -14.23 0.58 13.65
C PHE A 352 -12.89 0.50 14.39
N TYR A 353 -12.37 -0.70 14.67
CA TYR A 353 -11.14 -0.87 15.42
C TYR A 353 -9.93 -0.39 14.63
N ASP A 354 -9.33 0.70 15.12
CA ASP A 354 -8.10 1.31 14.63
C ASP A 354 -7.03 1.48 15.72
N ASP A 355 -7.30 1.06 16.96
CA ASP A 355 -6.36 1.10 18.08
C ASP A 355 -5.28 -0.01 18.01
N TYR A 356 -4.69 -0.21 16.82
CA TYR A 356 -3.68 -1.24 16.58
C TYR A 356 -2.42 -1.05 17.43
N GLN A 357 -2.15 0.18 17.84
CA GLN A 357 -1.07 0.58 18.73
C GLN A 357 -1.24 0.02 20.15
N GLU A 358 -2.50 -0.25 20.57
CA GLU A 358 -2.83 -0.82 21.89
C GLU A 358 -2.39 -2.28 22.03
N GLY A 359 -2.29 -3.01 20.92
CA GLY A 359 -1.93 -4.43 20.96
C GLY A 359 -3.03 -5.33 21.53
N LYS A 360 -4.26 -4.83 21.64
CA LYS A 360 -5.42 -5.53 22.21
C LYS A 360 -6.35 -6.14 21.17
N ASP A 361 -5.87 -6.32 19.92
CA ASP A 361 -6.68 -6.82 18.82
C ASP A 361 -7.28 -8.21 19.11
N PRO A 362 -8.61 -8.32 19.29
CA PRO A 362 -9.30 -9.58 19.54
C PRO A 362 -9.09 -10.63 18.47
N ALA A 363 -8.78 -10.21 17.23
CA ALA A 363 -8.53 -11.11 16.11
C ALA A 363 -7.16 -11.80 16.15
N GLY A 364 -6.27 -11.43 17.09
CA GLY A 364 -4.94 -12.01 17.21
C GLY A 364 -3.95 -11.57 16.13
N ILE A 365 -4.28 -10.54 15.34
CA ILE A 365 -3.47 -10.07 14.21
C ILE A 365 -2.52 -8.97 14.67
N SER A 366 -3.04 -7.86 15.19
CA SER A 366 -2.27 -6.68 15.57
C SER A 366 -1.89 -6.67 17.06
N THR A 367 -1.32 -7.77 17.57
CA THR A 367 -1.02 -7.97 19.00
C THR A 367 0.31 -8.69 19.22
N GLN A 368 0.86 -8.57 20.42
CA GLN A 368 1.96 -9.38 20.94
C GLN A 368 1.56 -10.16 22.22
N ASP A 369 0.28 -10.13 22.60
CA ASP A 369 -0.27 -10.89 23.72
C ASP A 369 -0.39 -12.37 23.30
N PRO A 370 0.27 -13.32 23.98
CA PRO A 370 0.21 -14.74 23.65
C PRO A 370 -1.20 -15.33 23.60
N GLU A 371 -2.12 -14.89 24.46
CA GLU A 371 -3.49 -15.41 24.48
C GLU A 371 -4.33 -14.89 23.31
N LEU A 372 -4.15 -13.62 22.94
CA LEU A 372 -4.78 -13.09 21.73
C LEU A 372 -4.18 -13.70 20.46
N MET A 373 -2.86 -13.89 20.41
CA MET A 373 -2.18 -14.49 19.26
C MET A 373 -2.72 -15.89 18.92
N LYS A 374 -3.02 -16.72 19.94
CA LYS A 374 -3.59 -18.07 19.75
C LYS A 374 -4.92 -18.07 19.00
N ARG A 375 -5.66 -16.96 18.99
CA ARG A 375 -6.96 -16.84 18.31
C ARG A 375 -6.83 -16.83 16.78
N LEU A 376 -5.65 -16.50 16.25
CA LEU A 376 -5.36 -16.53 14.83
C LEU A 376 -4.68 -17.85 14.46
N ASP A 377 -5.41 -18.75 13.81
CA ASP A 377 -4.83 -19.91 13.13
C ASP A 377 -4.11 -19.44 11.84
N PRO A 378 -2.77 -19.54 11.76
CA PRO A 378 -2.01 -19.06 10.63
C PRO A 378 -2.29 -19.85 9.34
N VAL A 379 -2.68 -21.12 9.43
CA VAL A 379 -2.96 -21.97 8.27
C VAL A 379 -4.29 -21.58 7.64
N ALA A 380 -5.36 -21.55 8.44
CA ALA A 380 -6.68 -21.14 7.97
C ALA A 380 -6.68 -19.68 7.49
N ALA A 381 -5.97 -18.78 8.19
CA ALA A 381 -5.85 -17.38 7.78
C ALA A 381 -5.07 -17.23 6.46
N GLY A 382 -3.98 -17.97 6.26
CA GLY A 382 -3.25 -17.99 4.99
C GLY A 382 -4.09 -18.48 3.81
N ASN A 383 -4.92 -19.52 4.03
CA ASN A 383 -5.87 -20.00 3.00
C ASN A 383 -6.93 -18.96 2.64
N ARG A 384 -7.48 -18.23 3.63
CA ARG A 384 -8.42 -17.12 3.37
C ARG A 384 -7.78 -16.01 2.55
N LEU A 385 -6.55 -15.63 2.90
CA LEU A 385 -5.80 -14.64 2.14
C LEU A 385 -5.54 -15.10 0.69
N ALA A 386 -5.16 -16.36 0.49
CA ALA A 386 -4.97 -16.91 -0.86
C ALA A 386 -6.26 -16.89 -1.69
N ASN A 387 -7.41 -17.17 -1.08
CA ASN A 387 -8.71 -17.06 -1.75
C ASN A 387 -9.00 -15.60 -2.15
N TYR A 388 -8.75 -14.65 -1.25
CA TYR A 388 -8.94 -13.23 -1.54
C TYR A 388 -8.03 -12.74 -2.68
N LEU A 389 -6.74 -13.08 -2.66
CA LEU A 389 -5.80 -12.75 -3.75
C LEU A 389 -6.24 -13.35 -5.10
N ARG A 390 -6.79 -14.57 -5.09
CA ARG A 390 -7.37 -15.19 -6.29
C ARG A 390 -8.56 -14.41 -6.82
N VAL A 391 -9.47 -13.98 -5.96
CA VAL A 391 -10.64 -13.15 -6.35
C VAL A 391 -10.19 -11.83 -6.96
N LEU A 392 -9.26 -11.11 -6.33
CA LEU A 392 -8.69 -9.87 -6.88
C LEU A 392 -8.16 -10.06 -8.30
N THR A 393 -7.45 -11.16 -8.53
CA THR A 393 -6.86 -11.48 -9.82
C THR A 393 -7.92 -11.82 -10.87
N LEU A 394 -8.90 -12.66 -10.52
CA LEU A 394 -9.99 -13.07 -11.42
C LEU A 394 -10.87 -11.88 -11.83
N GLU A 395 -11.20 -11.00 -10.90
CA GLU A 395 -11.95 -9.77 -11.16
C GLU A 395 -11.17 -8.85 -12.10
N ALA A 396 -9.88 -8.63 -11.84
CA ALA A 396 -9.04 -7.81 -12.71
C ALA A 396 -8.94 -8.38 -14.14
N GLN A 397 -8.74 -9.69 -14.28
CA GLN A 397 -8.72 -10.36 -15.58
C GLN A 397 -10.06 -10.23 -16.31
N THR A 398 -11.17 -10.30 -15.58
CA THR A 398 -12.52 -10.16 -16.15
C THR A 398 -12.69 -8.78 -16.79
N LEU A 399 -12.23 -7.73 -16.11
CA LEU A 399 -12.27 -6.36 -16.63
C LEU A 399 -11.33 -6.16 -17.82
N ALA A 400 -10.11 -6.70 -17.77
CA ALA A 400 -9.19 -6.64 -18.91
C ALA A 400 -9.77 -7.31 -20.16
N ARG A 401 -10.33 -8.51 -20.02
CA ARG A 401 -11.01 -9.20 -21.13
C ARG A 401 -12.23 -8.43 -21.64
N ALA A 402 -13.00 -7.81 -20.74
CA ALA A 402 -14.11 -6.94 -21.13
C ALA A 402 -13.63 -5.74 -21.97
N CYS A 403 -12.43 -5.24 -21.75
CA CYS A 403 -11.79 -4.20 -22.58
C CYS A 403 -11.06 -4.75 -23.83
N GLY A 404 -11.15 -6.06 -24.11
CA GLY A 404 -10.47 -6.69 -25.24
C GLY A 404 -8.99 -6.97 -25.01
N LYS A 405 -8.52 -7.01 -23.76
CA LYS A 405 -7.11 -7.13 -23.39
C LYS A 405 -6.78 -8.53 -22.83
N ASN A 406 -5.73 -9.14 -23.37
CA ASN A 406 -5.24 -10.47 -23.00
C ASN A 406 -4.04 -10.46 -22.02
N ASP A 407 -3.66 -9.30 -21.50
CA ASP A 407 -2.67 -9.11 -20.43
C ASP A 407 -3.14 -7.94 -19.58
N LEU A 408 -3.05 -8.03 -18.25
CA LEU A 408 -3.44 -6.93 -17.37
C LEU A 408 -2.63 -5.65 -17.61
N ARG A 409 -1.39 -5.76 -18.08
CA ARG A 409 -0.54 -4.59 -18.43
C ARG A 409 -0.92 -3.95 -19.75
N ASN A 410 -1.81 -4.57 -20.53
CA ASN A 410 -2.35 -3.99 -21.76
C ASN A 410 -3.58 -3.12 -21.50
N LEU A 411 -4.07 -3.03 -20.25
CA LEU A 411 -5.03 -2.01 -19.85
C LEU A 411 -4.37 -0.63 -19.93
N GLU A 412 -5.11 0.35 -20.43
CA GLU A 412 -4.60 1.71 -20.69
C GLU A 412 -5.54 2.77 -20.12
N PRO A 413 -5.08 4.02 -19.92
CA PRO A 413 -5.95 5.10 -19.44
C PRO A 413 -7.17 5.36 -20.34
N GLU A 414 -7.08 5.05 -21.63
CA GLU A 414 -8.16 5.15 -22.60
C GLU A 414 -9.29 4.13 -22.37
N ASP A 415 -9.03 3.09 -21.58
CA ASP A 415 -10.06 2.15 -21.13
C ASP A 415 -10.89 2.73 -19.97
N LEU A 416 -10.52 3.90 -19.44
CA LEU A 416 -11.15 4.52 -18.27
C LEU A 416 -11.86 5.85 -18.57
N VAL A 417 -12.91 6.11 -17.80
CA VAL A 417 -13.53 7.43 -17.65
C VAL A 417 -13.81 7.72 -16.18
N ALA A 418 -13.90 8.99 -15.83
CA ALA A 418 -14.21 9.45 -14.48
C ALA A 418 -15.67 9.91 -14.36
N LEU A 419 -16.30 9.63 -13.22
CA LEU A 419 -17.68 10.01 -12.89
C LEU A 419 -17.80 11.45 -12.38
N ASN A 420 -16.71 12.04 -11.92
CA ASN A 420 -16.66 13.40 -11.40
C ASN A 420 -15.38 14.12 -11.83
N VAL A 421 -15.39 15.45 -11.66
CA VAL A 421 -14.31 16.34 -12.13
C VAL A 421 -13.02 16.11 -11.34
N GLU A 422 -13.13 15.82 -10.03
CA GLU A 422 -12.02 15.55 -9.14
C GLU A 422 -11.25 14.30 -9.57
N ALA A 423 -11.97 13.20 -9.84
CA ALA A 423 -11.39 11.95 -10.32
C ALA A 423 -10.79 12.13 -11.72
N ALA A 424 -11.47 12.86 -12.62
CA ALA A 424 -10.95 13.18 -13.95
C ALA A 424 -9.61 13.93 -13.86
N ALA A 425 -9.55 14.96 -13.00
CA ALA A 425 -8.34 15.75 -12.79
C ALA A 425 -7.20 14.93 -12.15
N MET A 426 -7.51 14.11 -11.14
CA MET A 426 -6.50 13.33 -10.40
C MET A 426 -5.95 12.17 -11.22
N ALA A 427 -6.82 11.36 -11.82
CA ALA A 427 -6.43 10.22 -12.63
C ALA A 427 -5.95 10.63 -14.03
N ARG A 428 -6.21 11.88 -14.44
CA ARG A 428 -5.93 12.41 -15.78
C ARG A 428 -6.63 11.60 -16.88
N VAL A 429 -7.88 11.22 -16.64
CA VAL A 429 -8.76 10.51 -17.59
C VAL A 429 -10.01 11.34 -17.90
N PRO A 430 -10.67 11.15 -19.05
CA PRO A 430 -11.80 11.98 -19.43
C PRO A 430 -12.98 11.86 -18.46
N LEU A 431 -13.73 12.96 -18.29
CA LEU A 431 -15.04 12.92 -17.65
C LEU A 431 -16.00 12.09 -18.52
N ALA A 432 -16.76 11.17 -17.91
CA ALA A 432 -17.61 10.21 -18.59
C ALA A 432 -18.54 10.87 -19.61
N GLY A 433 -18.59 10.30 -20.82
CA GLY A 433 -19.37 10.84 -21.95
C GLY A 433 -18.71 12.04 -22.65
N THR A 434 -17.48 12.40 -22.31
CA THR A 434 -16.74 13.53 -22.91
C THR A 434 -15.31 13.15 -23.26
N THR A 435 -14.61 14.01 -24.01
CA THR A 435 -13.15 13.95 -24.21
C THR A 435 -12.39 14.90 -23.28
N TRP A 436 -13.10 15.56 -22.36
CA TRP A 436 -12.54 16.62 -21.54
C TRP A 436 -11.85 16.04 -20.31
N ILE A 437 -10.58 16.37 -20.16
CA ILE A 437 -9.80 16.15 -18.95
C ILE A 437 -9.51 17.54 -18.39
N PRO A 438 -9.84 17.82 -17.12
CA PRO A 438 -9.49 19.10 -16.51
C PRO A 438 -8.02 19.44 -16.76
N TRP A 439 -7.77 20.63 -17.30
CA TRP A 439 -6.44 21.16 -17.63
C TRP A 439 -5.71 20.57 -18.86
N SER A 440 -6.29 19.61 -19.60
CA SER A 440 -5.64 19.06 -20.82
C SER A 440 -5.69 20.01 -22.03
N THR A 441 -6.62 20.97 -22.04
CA THR A 441 -6.84 21.91 -23.15
C THR A 441 -5.70 22.91 -23.39
N VAL A 442 -4.70 22.96 -22.51
CA VAL A 442 -3.54 23.86 -22.65
C VAL A 442 -2.42 23.24 -23.50
N LEU A 443 -2.33 21.90 -23.59
CA LEU A 443 -1.27 21.21 -24.36
C LEU A 443 -1.69 20.88 -25.80
N SER A 444 -2.96 20.59 -26.05
CA SER A 444 -3.43 20.24 -27.40
C SER A 444 -3.41 21.43 -28.38
N SER A 445 -3.55 22.65 -27.88
CA SER A 445 -3.54 23.88 -28.66
C SER A 445 -2.10 24.32 -29.03
N ILE A 446 -1.10 24.00 -28.22
CA ILE A 446 0.32 24.29 -28.54
C ILE A 446 0.84 23.34 -29.63
N ASN A 447 0.53 22.04 -29.55
CA ASN A 447 0.97 21.07 -30.58
C ASN A 447 0.23 21.21 -31.91
N LYS A 448 -1.04 21.64 -31.93
CA LYS A 448 -1.75 21.92 -33.20
C LYS A 448 -1.26 23.18 -33.92
N VAL A 449 -0.73 24.17 -33.19
CA VAL A 449 -0.17 25.38 -33.78
C VAL A 449 1.24 25.13 -34.33
N LEU A 450 2.05 24.29 -33.68
CA LEU A 450 3.44 24.03 -34.13
C LEU A 450 3.55 23.05 -35.32
N PHE A 451 2.56 22.17 -35.55
CA PHE A 451 2.60 21.16 -36.62
C PHE A 451 1.59 21.40 -37.76
N SER A 452 0.95 22.57 -37.83
CA SER A 452 0.07 22.93 -38.95
C SER A 452 0.78 23.71 -40.07
N HIS A 453 2.10 23.92 -39.96
CA HIS A 453 2.92 24.67 -40.93
C HIS A 453 4.23 23.94 -41.31
N ALA A 454 4.25 22.61 -41.27
CA ALA A 454 5.37 21.79 -41.77
C ALA A 454 4.90 20.83 -42.87
#